data_AF-R5B746-F1
#
_entry.id   AF-R5B746-F1
#
_cell.length_a   1.000
_cell.length_b   1.000
_cell.length_c   1.000
_cell.angle_alpha   90.00
_cell.angle_beta   90.00
_cell.angle_gamma   90.00
#
_symmetry.space_group_name_H-M   'P 1'
#
loop_
_entity.id
_entity.type
_entity.pdbx_description
1 polymer ?
#
loop_
_entity_poly.entity_id
_entity_poly.type
_entity_poly.pdbx_seq_one_letter_code
_entity_poly.pdbx_strand_id
1 'polypeptide(L)'
;MISLKDGSVVTPDDDGDSATVLDITDKFLPIKPSASADYIVHEYTESYPIKNKITARVQDGKAFVRLSRGIDECPEGEYEIENLSGKCRGVFIGNIGQDINPIVCLAMENGGLEIFSLFSATQTGRFDSSGPLDGFKDIEAFKDSTVVDTVDGEFAGAYVTIFALDKNGDAKEIELTPSLNAEISFLQNNDDGKITEHKIVITQDWKITYSTSWFEGDPIEEYRGRIRPLKADYDNHVFEYSYVFFERLHYSQDMMATSEKINLAGSFRHTSDNLGYLVTPLSGPLTFGAQDTGSVFYEYTYLRDMPQSDSGEEAE
;
A
#
# COMPACT_ATOMS: atom_id res chain seq x y z
N MET A 1 -29.30 -16.37 16.09
CA MET A 1 -30.21 -15.30 15.64
C MET A 1 -29.54 -13.96 15.95
N ILE A 2 -29.44 -13.04 14.99
CA ILE A 2 -28.81 -11.72 15.18
C ILE A 2 -29.89 -10.70 15.53
N SER A 3 -29.74 -9.99 16.65
CA SER A 3 -30.61 -8.88 17.03
C SER A 3 -30.09 -7.58 16.41
N LEU A 4 -30.85 -7.03 15.46
CA LEU A 4 -30.51 -5.77 14.79
C LEU A 4 -30.73 -4.52 15.66
N LYS A 5 -31.32 -4.67 16.87
CA LYS A 5 -31.60 -3.54 17.77
C LYS A 5 -30.47 -3.24 18.75
N ASP A 6 -29.73 -4.26 19.16
CA ASP A 6 -28.66 -4.15 20.16
C ASP A 6 -27.36 -4.83 19.71
N GLY A 7 -27.30 -5.32 18.47
CA GLY A 7 -26.10 -5.96 17.92
C GLY A 7 -25.78 -7.32 18.55
N SER A 8 -26.63 -7.91 19.38
CA SER A 8 -26.31 -9.19 20.00
C SER A 8 -26.48 -10.38 19.03
N VAL A 9 -25.56 -11.35 19.10
CA VAL A 9 -25.68 -12.63 18.37
C VAL A 9 -25.94 -13.75 19.37
N VAL A 10 -27.07 -14.42 19.20
CA VAL A 10 -27.41 -15.64 19.94
C VAL A 10 -26.99 -16.86 19.12
N THR A 11 -25.99 -17.60 19.58
CA THR A 11 -25.71 -18.95 19.08
C THR A 11 -26.53 -19.96 19.90
N PRO A 12 -27.29 -20.85 19.26
CA PRO A 12 -27.90 -21.96 19.99
C PRO A 12 -26.77 -22.92 20.41
N ASP A 13 -26.63 -23.21 21.71
CA ASP A 13 -25.86 -24.36 22.16
C ASP A 13 -26.66 -25.64 21.87
N ASP A 14 -25.98 -26.74 21.50
CA ASP A 14 -26.58 -28.02 21.07
C ASP A 14 -27.55 -28.65 22.11
N ASP A 15 -27.53 -28.18 23.37
CA ASP A 15 -28.33 -28.73 24.46
C ASP A 15 -29.51 -27.84 24.90
N GLY A 16 -29.81 -26.73 24.19
CA GLY A 16 -31.06 -25.99 24.32
C GLY A 16 -31.30 -25.19 25.62
N ASP A 17 -30.43 -25.28 26.63
CA ASP A 17 -30.64 -24.65 27.96
C ASP A 17 -29.68 -23.48 28.29
N SER A 18 -28.70 -23.18 27.43
CA SER A 18 -27.93 -21.94 27.52
C SER A 18 -27.78 -21.30 26.14
N ALA A 19 -28.10 -20.01 26.06
CA ALA A 19 -27.77 -19.18 24.92
C ALA A 19 -26.58 -18.30 25.31
N THR A 20 -25.41 -18.54 24.72
CA THR A 20 -24.30 -17.61 24.87
C THR A 20 -24.61 -16.37 24.02
N VAL A 21 -24.82 -15.23 24.67
CA VAL A 21 -24.99 -13.93 24.00
C VAL A 21 -23.59 -13.41 23.70
N LEU A 22 -23.19 -13.44 22.43
CA LEU A 22 -21.97 -12.77 21.99
C LEU A 22 -22.32 -11.30 21.72
N ASP A 23 -21.86 -10.42 22.60
CA ASP A 23 -21.94 -8.98 22.35
C ASP A 23 -20.86 -8.60 21.33
N ILE A 24 -21.28 -8.20 20.14
CA ILE A 24 -20.39 -7.73 19.07
C ILE A 24 -20.43 -6.20 18.93
N THR A 25 -21.15 -5.48 19.80
CA THR A 25 -21.26 -4.01 19.72
C THR A 25 -19.90 -3.33 19.84
N ASP A 26 -19.02 -3.85 20.68
CA ASP A 26 -17.63 -3.38 20.84
C ASP A 26 -16.81 -3.47 19.55
N LYS A 27 -17.12 -4.39 18.63
CA LYS A 27 -16.41 -4.52 17.34
C LYS A 27 -16.72 -3.38 16.36
N PHE A 28 -17.73 -2.56 16.65
CA PHE A 28 -18.14 -1.44 15.79
C PHE A 28 -17.97 -0.08 16.46
N LEU A 29 -17.46 -0.04 17.69
CA LEU A 29 -17.17 1.21 18.39
C LEU A 29 -15.83 1.78 17.90
N PRO A 30 -15.71 3.12 17.80
CA PRO A 30 -14.42 3.75 17.53
C PRO A 30 -13.38 3.37 18.60
N ILE A 31 -12.22 2.90 18.15
CA ILE A 31 -11.10 2.46 18.98
C ILE A 31 -10.07 3.59 19.03
N LYS A 32 -9.65 3.97 20.25
CA LYS A 32 -8.59 4.96 20.41
C LYS A 32 -7.24 4.40 19.96
N PRO A 33 -6.34 5.23 19.39
CA PRO A 33 -4.96 4.83 19.16
C PRO A 33 -4.32 4.33 20.46
N SER A 34 -3.64 3.18 20.41
CA SER A 34 -3.05 2.54 21.58
C SER A 34 -1.53 2.41 21.41
N ALA A 35 -0.81 2.16 22.51
CA ALA A 35 0.62 1.90 22.46
C ALA A 35 0.96 0.59 21.72
N SER A 36 -0.01 -0.32 21.55
CA SER A 36 0.14 -1.57 20.84
C SER A 36 -1.20 -2.02 20.28
N ALA A 37 -1.18 -2.58 19.06
CA ALA A 37 -2.32 -3.17 18.39
C ALA A 37 -1.91 -4.53 17.82
N ASP A 38 -2.78 -5.52 17.96
CA ASP A 38 -2.58 -6.87 17.47
C ASP A 38 -3.55 -7.15 16.31
N TYR A 39 -3.06 -7.87 15.31
CA TYR A 39 -3.83 -8.32 14.17
C TYR A 39 -3.50 -9.79 13.88
N ILE A 40 -4.51 -10.60 13.59
CA ILE A 40 -4.33 -12.00 13.22
C ILE A 40 -4.67 -12.13 11.74
N VAL A 41 -3.65 -12.39 10.92
CA VAL A 41 -3.87 -12.80 9.53
C VAL A 41 -4.42 -14.22 9.56
N HIS A 42 -5.59 -14.36 8.96
CA HIS A 42 -6.26 -15.64 8.75
C HIS A 42 -5.98 -16.12 7.32
N GLU A 43 -4.87 -16.84 7.13
CA GLU A 43 -4.66 -17.54 5.87
C GLU A 43 -5.53 -18.81 5.86
N TYR A 44 -6.41 -18.92 4.86
CA TYR A 44 -7.16 -20.14 4.61
C TYR A 44 -6.28 -21.11 3.84
N THR A 45 -5.61 -22.02 4.57
CA THR A 45 -4.99 -23.21 3.98
C THR A 45 -5.83 -24.45 4.29
N GLU A 46 -5.88 -25.42 3.37
CA GLU A 46 -6.67 -26.67 3.52
C GLU A 46 -6.27 -27.51 4.75
N SER A 47 -5.12 -27.21 5.36
CA SER A 47 -4.59 -27.89 6.55
C SER A 47 -4.31 -26.88 7.66
N TYR A 48 -5.29 -26.69 8.55
CA TYR A 48 -5.30 -25.80 9.73
C TYR A 48 -5.13 -24.28 9.43
N PRO A 49 -5.88 -23.40 10.12
CA PRO A 49 -5.62 -21.96 10.01
C PRO A 49 -4.26 -21.64 10.63
N ILE A 50 -3.29 -21.27 9.80
CA ILE A 50 -2.07 -20.65 10.28
C ILE A 50 -2.45 -19.26 10.77
N LYS A 51 -2.38 -19.04 12.08
CA LYS A 51 -2.61 -17.73 12.69
C LYS A 51 -1.30 -16.96 12.72
N ASN A 52 -1.06 -16.18 11.68
CA ASN A 52 0.07 -15.24 11.63
C ASN A 52 -0.31 -14.00 12.42
N LYS A 53 0.23 -13.86 13.64
CA LYS A 53 0.04 -12.68 14.46
C LYS A 53 0.99 -11.57 14.01
N ILE A 54 0.44 -10.40 13.76
CA ILE A 54 1.17 -9.15 13.59
C ILE A 54 0.89 -8.27 14.79
N THR A 55 1.93 -7.63 15.32
CA THR A 55 1.80 -6.64 16.38
C THR A 55 2.44 -5.34 15.91
N ALA A 56 1.66 -4.26 15.88
CA ALA A 56 2.19 -2.91 15.77
C ALA A 56 2.33 -2.34 17.18
N ARG A 57 3.42 -1.61 17.44
CA ARG A 57 3.64 -0.97 18.75
C ARG A 57 4.36 0.36 18.61
N VAL A 58 4.15 1.22 19.60
CA VAL A 58 4.82 2.50 19.75
C VAL A 58 5.75 2.45 20.95
N GLN A 59 6.97 2.92 20.77
CA GLN A 59 7.94 3.10 21.86
C GLN A 59 8.76 4.36 21.57
N ASP A 60 8.83 5.26 22.56
CA ASP A 60 9.62 6.51 22.49
C ASP A 60 9.29 7.38 21.25
N GLY A 61 8.03 7.36 20.80
CA GLY A 61 7.56 8.09 19.63
C GLY A 61 7.89 7.42 18.29
N LYS A 62 8.57 6.26 18.30
CA LYS A 62 8.79 5.41 17.12
C LYS A 62 7.73 4.33 17.03
N ALA A 63 7.47 3.84 15.82
CA ALA A 63 6.56 2.73 15.58
C ALA A 63 7.34 1.50 15.08
N PHE A 64 6.87 0.32 15.46
CA PHE A 64 7.46 -0.96 15.08
C PHE A 64 6.36 -1.92 14.67
N VAL A 65 6.66 -2.81 13.73
CA VAL A 65 5.82 -3.95 13.39
C VAL A 65 6.59 -5.23 13.64
N ARG A 66 5.94 -6.17 14.34
CA ARG A 66 6.48 -7.50 14.61
C ARG A 66 5.69 -8.55 13.86
N LEU A 67 6.40 -9.32 13.06
CA LEU A 67 5.91 -10.52 12.40
C LEU A 67 6.19 -11.71 13.32
N SER A 68 5.17 -12.48 13.67
CA SER A 68 5.36 -13.74 14.43
C SER A 68 5.83 -14.92 13.59
N ARG A 69 5.81 -14.77 12.26
CA ARG A 69 6.35 -15.69 11.25
C ARG A 69 6.78 -14.88 10.04
N GLY A 70 7.61 -15.45 9.17
CA GLY A 70 7.93 -14.81 7.90
C GLY A 70 6.69 -14.66 7.02
N ILE A 71 6.59 -13.53 6.32
CA ILE A 71 5.56 -13.20 5.34
C ILE A 71 6.29 -12.71 4.08
N ASP A 72 5.94 -13.28 2.92
CA ASP A 72 6.64 -13.07 1.66
C ASP A 72 8.16 -13.28 1.82
N GLU A 73 8.96 -12.28 1.43
CA GLU A 73 10.42 -12.30 1.51
C GLU A 73 10.95 -11.90 2.90
N CYS A 74 10.09 -11.42 3.79
CA CYS A 74 10.47 -10.89 5.08
C CYS A 74 10.44 -11.98 6.17
N PRO A 75 11.55 -12.25 6.88
CA PRO A 75 11.59 -13.25 7.93
C PRO A 75 10.78 -12.84 9.18
N GLU A 76 10.56 -13.80 10.08
CA GLU A 76 10.08 -13.50 11.43
C GLU A 76 11.00 -12.49 12.11
N GLY A 77 10.42 -11.46 12.72
CA GLY A 77 11.22 -10.40 13.32
C GLY A 77 10.41 -9.18 13.69
N GLU A 78 11.13 -8.19 14.23
CA GLU A 78 10.60 -6.87 14.51
C GLU A 78 11.33 -5.84 13.65
N TYR A 79 10.54 -4.98 13.02
CA TYR A 79 10.99 -3.99 12.06
C TYR A 79 10.56 -2.61 12.55
N GLU A 80 11.49 -1.65 12.58
CA GLU A 80 11.13 -0.25 12.80
C GLU A 80 10.37 0.25 11.56
N ILE A 81 9.25 0.94 11.78
CA ILE A 81 8.62 1.70 10.71
C ILE A 81 9.41 3.00 10.59
N GLU A 82 10.04 3.23 9.43
CA GLU A 82 10.97 4.32 9.22
C GLU A 82 10.31 5.55 8.56
N ASN A 83 11.06 6.66 8.54
CA ASN A 83 10.70 7.90 7.85
C ASN A 83 9.37 8.55 8.30
N LEU A 84 8.91 8.34 9.54
CA LEU A 84 7.77 9.07 10.09
C LEU A 84 8.01 10.59 10.06
N SER A 85 6.97 11.39 9.84
CA SER A 85 7.10 12.86 9.86
C SER A 85 7.29 13.45 11.26
N GLY A 86 7.13 12.63 12.30
CA GLY A 86 7.23 13.03 13.68
C GLY A 86 7.05 11.84 14.62
N LYS A 87 6.72 12.12 15.88
CA LYS A 87 6.46 11.07 16.87
C LYS A 87 5.09 10.46 16.67
N CYS A 88 5.04 9.13 16.61
CA CYS A 88 3.82 8.36 16.70
C CYS A 88 3.36 8.31 18.17
N ARG A 89 2.08 8.59 18.43
CA ARG A 89 1.48 8.50 19.77
C ARG A 89 0.69 7.22 20.00
N GLY A 90 0.29 6.56 18.92
CA GLY A 90 -0.46 5.30 19.00
C GLY A 90 -0.72 4.70 17.63
N VAL A 91 -1.04 3.42 17.64
CA VAL A 91 -1.30 2.60 16.46
C VAL A 91 -2.70 2.02 16.48
N PHE A 92 -3.17 1.66 15.30
CA PHE A 92 -4.33 0.81 15.05
C PHE A 92 -4.02 -0.09 13.85
N ILE A 93 -4.58 -1.30 13.80
CA ILE A 93 -4.45 -2.18 12.63
C ILE A 93 -5.86 -2.61 12.22
N GLY A 94 -6.20 -2.35 10.97
CA GLY A 94 -7.45 -2.77 10.35
C GLY A 94 -7.22 -3.28 8.93
N ASN A 95 -8.30 -3.50 8.18
CA ASN A 95 -8.23 -3.90 6.77
C ASN A 95 -8.80 -2.80 5.87
N ILE A 96 -8.19 -2.62 4.70
CA ILE A 96 -8.77 -1.79 3.62
C ILE A 96 -8.75 -2.57 2.31
N GLY A 97 -9.92 -2.78 1.71
CA GLY A 97 -10.10 -3.47 0.44
C GLY A 97 -11.18 -4.55 0.48
N GLN A 98 -11.19 -5.39 -0.56
CA GLN A 98 -12.10 -6.54 -0.68
C GLN A 98 -11.52 -7.83 -0.08
N ASP A 99 -10.19 -7.90 0.02
CA ASP A 99 -9.44 -9.02 0.57
C ASP A 99 -8.79 -8.68 1.91
N ILE A 100 -8.08 -9.64 2.50
CA ILE A 100 -7.20 -9.40 3.65
C ILE A 100 -6.11 -8.43 3.19
N ASN A 101 -6.08 -7.23 3.76
CA ASN A 101 -5.07 -6.22 3.46
C ASN A 101 -4.82 -5.36 4.70
N PRO A 102 -3.96 -5.84 5.62
CA PRO A 102 -3.75 -5.19 6.90
C PRO A 102 -2.99 -3.87 6.74
N ILE A 103 -3.64 -2.79 7.17
CA ILE A 103 -3.10 -1.44 7.21
C ILE A 103 -2.85 -1.04 8.66
N VAL A 104 -1.62 -0.63 8.95
CA VAL A 104 -1.26 -0.04 10.24
C VAL A 104 -1.48 1.47 10.14
N CYS A 105 -2.41 1.99 10.93
CA CYS A 105 -2.64 3.42 11.08
C CYS A 105 -1.74 3.98 12.19
N LEU A 106 -1.02 5.05 11.89
CA LEU A 106 -0.07 5.72 12.77
C LEU A 106 -0.66 7.08 13.19
N ALA A 107 -1.22 7.14 14.39
CA ALA A 107 -1.69 8.41 14.94
C ALA A 107 -0.48 9.21 15.44
N MET A 108 -0.33 10.43 14.96
CA MET A 108 0.85 11.26 15.23
C MET A 108 0.62 12.23 16.41
N GLU A 109 1.67 12.61 17.14
CA GLU A 109 1.57 13.57 18.25
C GLU A 109 1.07 14.95 17.80
N ASN A 110 1.32 15.33 16.54
CA ASN A 110 0.82 16.57 15.94
C ASN A 110 -0.66 16.50 15.51
N GLY A 111 -1.35 15.38 15.80
CA GLY A 111 -2.74 15.13 15.44
C GLY A 111 -2.95 14.60 14.02
N GLY A 112 -1.89 14.48 13.22
CA GLY A 112 -1.95 13.93 11.87
C GLY A 112 -2.07 12.40 11.84
N LEU A 113 -2.20 11.87 10.63
CA LEU A 113 -2.27 10.45 10.33
C LEU A 113 -1.23 10.09 9.28
N GLU A 114 -0.56 8.96 9.49
CA GLU A 114 0.21 8.25 8.48
C GLU A 114 -0.24 6.80 8.44
N ILE A 115 0.06 6.07 7.37
CA ILE A 115 -0.29 4.66 7.23
C ILE A 115 0.91 3.83 6.78
N PHE A 116 0.78 2.53 6.94
CA PHE A 116 1.75 1.54 6.51
C PHE A 116 0.97 0.30 6.03
N SER A 117 1.21 -0.14 4.79
CA SER A 117 0.65 -1.39 4.26
C SER A 117 1.63 -2.52 4.56
N LEU A 118 1.15 -3.53 5.29
CA LEU A 118 1.99 -4.67 5.68
C LEU A 118 2.45 -5.46 4.45
N PHE A 119 1.53 -5.82 3.56
CA PHE A 119 1.85 -6.64 2.39
C PHE A 119 2.74 -5.89 1.39
N SER A 120 2.50 -4.59 1.20
CA SER A 120 3.41 -3.78 0.40
C SER A 120 4.83 -3.77 0.99
N ALA A 121 4.94 -3.67 2.32
CA ALA A 121 6.23 -3.68 3.00
C ALA A 121 6.93 -5.04 2.95
N THR A 122 6.20 -6.15 3.11
CA THR A 122 6.79 -7.50 3.09
C THR A 122 7.23 -7.94 1.71
N GLN A 123 6.51 -7.50 0.66
CA GLN A 123 6.88 -7.73 -0.75
C GLN A 123 8.09 -6.91 -1.19
N THR A 124 8.23 -5.69 -0.67
CA THR A 124 9.32 -4.76 -1.08
C THR A 124 10.50 -4.73 -0.11
N GLY A 125 10.40 -5.40 1.05
CA GLY A 125 11.33 -5.28 2.16
C GLY A 125 11.38 -3.88 2.77
N ARG A 126 10.40 -3.01 2.48
CA ARG A 126 10.46 -1.57 2.77
C ARG A 126 9.48 -1.16 3.86
N PHE A 127 10.02 -1.05 5.07
CA PHE A 127 9.25 -0.71 6.27
C PHE A 127 9.11 0.80 6.50
N ASP A 128 8.82 1.58 5.45
CA ASP A 128 8.60 3.02 5.60
C ASP A 128 7.15 3.36 5.96
N SER A 129 6.94 4.49 6.63
CA SER A 129 5.61 5.12 6.68
C SER A 129 5.20 5.67 5.30
N SER A 130 3.90 5.89 5.06
CA SER A 130 3.39 6.70 3.95
C SER A 130 3.81 8.17 4.04
N GLY A 131 4.16 8.66 5.23
CA GLY A 131 4.21 10.08 5.57
C GLY A 131 2.82 10.68 5.79
N PRO A 132 2.71 11.99 6.07
CA PRO A 132 1.43 12.64 6.41
C PRO A 132 0.39 12.47 5.31
N LEU A 133 -0.80 12.00 5.67
CA LEU A 133 -1.95 11.95 4.77
C LEU A 133 -2.71 13.27 4.80
N ASP A 134 -3.17 13.71 3.63
CA ASP A 134 -3.83 15.00 3.49
C ASP A 134 -5.25 15.00 4.09
N GLY A 135 -5.59 16.10 4.75
CA GLY A 135 -6.91 16.32 5.34
C GLY A 135 -7.22 15.47 6.58
N PHE A 136 -6.22 14.90 7.24
CA PHE A 136 -6.34 14.29 8.57
C PHE A 136 -5.71 15.21 9.62
N LYS A 137 -6.48 15.50 10.67
CA LYS A 137 -6.05 16.36 11.78
C LYS A 137 -6.81 16.00 13.05
N ASP A 138 -6.15 16.15 14.19
CA ASP A 138 -6.71 15.90 15.52
C ASP A 138 -7.37 14.51 15.64
N ILE A 139 -6.75 13.47 15.08
CA ILE A 139 -7.32 12.10 15.00
C ILE A 139 -7.34 11.41 16.36
N GLU A 140 -8.53 11.14 16.89
CA GLU A 140 -8.73 10.60 18.25
C GLU A 140 -9.18 9.13 18.28
N ALA A 141 -9.72 8.59 17.18
CA ALA A 141 -10.14 7.19 17.10
C ALA A 141 -10.12 6.65 15.66
N PHE A 142 -10.19 5.33 15.55
CA PHE A 142 -10.32 4.58 14.30
C PHE A 142 -11.52 3.66 14.37
N LYS A 143 -12.13 3.36 13.21
CA LYS A 143 -13.23 2.43 13.12
C LYS A 143 -13.13 1.62 11.84
N ASP A 144 -13.07 0.30 11.98
CA ASP A 144 -13.31 -0.62 10.86
C ASP A 144 -14.78 -0.55 10.47
N SER A 145 -15.04 -0.47 9.16
CA SER A 145 -16.40 -0.46 8.64
C SER A 145 -16.45 -1.10 7.26
N THR A 146 -17.65 -1.44 6.84
CA THR A 146 -17.95 -1.83 5.46
C THR A 146 -18.62 -0.66 4.77
N VAL A 147 -18.09 -0.28 3.61
CA VAL A 147 -18.75 0.64 2.68
C VAL A 147 -19.50 -0.21 1.66
N VAL A 148 -20.77 0.12 1.43
CA VAL A 148 -21.60 -0.49 0.39
C VAL A 148 -21.76 0.53 -0.71
N ASP A 149 -21.33 0.18 -1.90
CA ASP A 149 -21.49 0.99 -3.09
C ASP A 149 -22.79 0.62 -3.81
N THR A 150 -23.49 1.64 -4.30
CA THR A 150 -24.77 1.47 -5.01
C THR A 150 -24.81 2.32 -6.26
N VAL A 151 -25.14 1.69 -7.39
CA VAL A 151 -25.36 2.36 -8.68
C VAL A 151 -26.83 2.25 -9.01
N ASP A 152 -27.47 3.39 -9.27
CA ASP A 152 -28.93 3.48 -9.54
C ASP A 152 -29.83 2.83 -8.47
N GLY A 153 -29.34 2.79 -7.23
CA GLY A 153 -30.04 2.17 -6.09
C GLY A 153 -29.90 0.65 -6.00
N GLU A 154 -29.13 0.03 -6.91
CA GLU A 154 -28.77 -1.39 -6.85
C GLU A 154 -27.39 -1.58 -6.21
N PHE A 155 -27.19 -2.71 -5.54
CA PHE A 155 -25.92 -3.08 -4.94
C PHE A 155 -24.87 -3.24 -6.05
N ALA A 156 -23.85 -2.38 -6.05
CA ALA A 156 -22.73 -2.42 -6.98
C ALA A 156 -21.50 -3.11 -6.38
N GLY A 157 -21.36 -3.06 -5.05
CA GLY A 157 -20.27 -3.73 -4.35
C GLY A 157 -20.22 -3.38 -2.87
N ALA A 158 -19.32 -4.04 -2.16
CA ALA A 158 -18.94 -3.65 -0.82
C ALA A 158 -17.45 -3.89 -0.61
N TYR A 159 -16.85 -3.10 0.27
CA TYR A 159 -15.46 -3.28 0.68
C TYR A 159 -15.29 -2.88 2.15
N VAL A 160 -14.27 -3.43 2.80
CA VAL A 160 -13.90 -3.06 4.15
C VAL A 160 -12.96 -1.87 4.07
N THR A 161 -13.11 -0.92 4.99
CA THR A 161 -12.25 0.25 5.08
C THR A 161 -12.07 0.67 6.54
N ILE A 162 -11.15 1.59 6.76
CA ILE A 162 -10.90 2.20 8.07
C ILE A 162 -11.29 3.67 7.98
N PHE A 163 -12.14 4.10 8.91
CA PHE A 163 -12.41 5.51 9.14
C PHE A 163 -11.51 6.03 10.27
N ALA A 164 -10.87 7.18 10.07
CA ALA A 164 -10.26 7.95 11.14
C ALA A 164 -11.27 9.01 11.62
N LEU A 165 -11.46 9.10 12.93
CA LEU A 165 -12.36 10.05 13.57
C LEU A 165 -11.54 11.15 14.23
N ASP A 166 -11.89 12.40 13.94
CA ASP A 166 -11.29 13.56 14.59
C ASP A 166 -11.85 13.77 16.02
N LYS A 167 -11.35 14.79 16.71
CA LYS A 167 -11.81 15.18 18.07
C LYS A 167 -13.30 15.53 18.17
N ASN A 168 -13.95 15.90 17.07
CA ASN A 168 -15.38 16.21 17.03
C ASN A 168 -16.21 14.95 16.74
N GLY A 169 -15.55 13.84 16.38
CA GLY A 169 -16.19 12.60 15.94
C GLY A 169 -16.47 12.56 14.44
N ASP A 170 -15.97 13.53 13.67
CA ASP A 170 -16.13 13.55 12.22
C ASP A 170 -15.27 12.44 11.62
N ALA A 171 -15.92 11.52 10.90
CA ALA A 171 -15.27 10.37 10.29
C ALA A 171 -14.81 10.71 8.87
N LYS A 172 -13.53 10.45 8.59
CA LYS A 172 -12.97 10.49 7.24
C LYS A 172 -12.40 9.12 6.89
N GLU A 173 -12.75 8.63 5.71
CA GLU A 173 -12.22 7.39 5.18
C GLU A 173 -10.72 7.51 4.87
N ILE A 174 -9.96 6.46 5.19
CA ILE A 174 -8.56 6.34 4.83
C ILE A 174 -8.47 5.74 3.43
N GLU A 175 -8.06 6.53 2.46
CA GLU A 175 -7.90 6.09 1.07
C GLU A 175 -6.48 5.54 0.81
N LEU A 176 -6.43 4.44 0.06
CA LEU A 176 -5.19 3.90 -0.52
C LEU A 176 -4.94 4.55 -1.89
N THR A 177 -3.75 4.33 -2.47
CA THR A 177 -3.50 4.77 -3.83
C THR A 177 -4.52 4.16 -4.80
N PRO A 178 -5.11 4.95 -5.72
CA PRO A 178 -6.05 4.44 -6.71
C PRO A 178 -5.36 3.51 -7.73
N SER A 179 -4.04 3.64 -7.89
CA SER A 179 -3.19 2.68 -8.57
C SER A 179 -2.87 1.53 -7.60
N LEU A 180 -3.66 0.45 -7.64
CA LEU A 180 -3.39 -0.78 -6.90
C LEU A 180 -2.03 -1.34 -7.33
N ASN A 181 -1.10 -1.54 -6.38
CA ASN A 181 0.24 -2.14 -6.53
C ASN A 181 0.72 -2.27 -7.98
N ALA A 182 0.94 -1.12 -8.63
CA ALA A 182 1.25 -1.09 -10.04
C ALA A 182 2.77 -1.23 -10.18
N GLU A 183 3.19 -2.43 -10.58
CA GLU A 183 4.54 -2.64 -11.12
C GLU A 183 4.47 -2.50 -12.63
N ILE A 184 5.09 -1.43 -13.12
CA ILE A 184 5.09 -1.07 -14.52
C ILE A 184 6.54 -0.92 -14.97
N SER A 185 6.85 -1.41 -16.17
CA SER A 185 8.21 -1.42 -16.70
C SER A 185 8.25 -1.10 -18.18
N PHE A 186 9.37 -0.56 -18.65
CA PHE A 186 9.67 -0.49 -20.08
C PHE A 186 11.16 -0.74 -20.34
N LEU A 187 11.47 -1.15 -21.57
CA LEU A 187 12.83 -1.42 -22.02
C LEU A 187 13.33 -0.30 -22.93
N GLN A 188 14.46 0.29 -22.57
CA GLN A 188 15.15 1.31 -23.35
C GLN A 188 16.37 0.72 -24.05
N ASN A 189 16.44 0.86 -25.37
CA ASN A 189 17.65 0.57 -26.14
C ASN A 189 18.61 1.76 -26.04
N ASN A 190 19.84 1.48 -25.60
CA ASN A 190 20.90 2.48 -25.53
C ASN A 190 21.78 2.46 -26.80
N ASP A 191 22.48 3.56 -27.05
CA ASP A 191 23.39 3.71 -28.20
C ASP A 191 24.54 2.69 -28.20
N ASP A 192 24.89 2.14 -27.04
CA ASP A 192 25.93 1.11 -26.88
C ASP A 192 25.42 -0.32 -27.14
N GLY A 193 24.15 -0.46 -27.55
CA GLY A 193 23.50 -1.74 -27.82
C GLY A 193 23.01 -2.48 -26.59
N LYS A 194 23.16 -1.92 -25.39
CA LYS A 194 22.58 -2.49 -24.16
C LYS A 194 21.13 -2.07 -24.00
N ILE A 195 20.38 -2.89 -23.26
CA ILE A 195 19.00 -2.61 -22.90
C ILE A 195 18.94 -2.29 -21.41
N THR A 196 18.42 -1.11 -21.07
CA THR A 196 18.09 -0.73 -19.71
C THR A 196 16.61 -0.99 -19.48
N GLU A 197 16.28 -1.72 -18.43
CA GLU A 197 14.91 -1.77 -17.91
C GLU A 197 14.71 -0.61 -16.93
N HIS A 198 13.61 0.12 -17.12
CA HIS A 198 13.13 1.09 -16.14
C HIS A 198 11.86 0.53 -15.51
N LYS A 199 11.75 0.64 -14.19
CA LYS A 199 10.62 0.13 -13.44
C LYS A 199 10.11 1.17 -12.45
N ILE A 200 8.80 1.31 -12.38
CA ILE A 200 8.11 2.10 -11.36
C ILE A 200 7.22 1.14 -10.57
N VAL A 201 7.35 1.19 -9.25
CA VAL A 201 6.46 0.48 -8.32
C VAL A 201 5.77 1.53 -7.46
N ILE A 202 4.44 1.59 -7.54
CA ILE A 202 3.62 2.40 -6.64
C ILE A 202 2.83 1.45 -5.73
N THR A 203 2.98 1.61 -4.43
CA THR A 203 2.29 0.78 -3.44
C THR A 203 1.06 1.48 -2.87
N GLN A 204 0.13 0.69 -2.36
CA GLN A 204 -1.14 1.13 -1.79
C GLN A 204 -1.02 2.19 -0.68
N ASP A 205 0.10 2.22 0.04
CA ASP A 205 0.39 3.18 1.12
C ASP A 205 1.20 4.40 0.65
N TRP A 206 0.98 4.84 -0.59
CA TRP A 206 1.50 6.09 -1.15
C TRP A 206 3.03 6.15 -1.26
N LYS A 207 3.68 4.99 -1.41
CA LYS A 207 5.11 4.91 -1.69
C LYS A 207 5.36 4.73 -3.16
N ILE A 208 6.53 5.20 -3.59
CA ILE A 208 7.03 4.99 -4.94
C ILE A 208 8.47 4.47 -4.87
N THR A 209 8.77 3.53 -5.76
CA THR A 209 10.12 3.12 -6.11
C THR A 209 10.31 3.34 -7.61
N TYR A 210 11.42 3.95 -8.00
CA TYR A 210 11.86 4.00 -9.39
C TYR A 210 13.22 3.31 -9.49
N SER A 211 13.35 2.29 -10.31
CA SER A 211 14.60 1.55 -10.46
C SER A 211 15.01 1.42 -11.92
N THR A 212 16.32 1.24 -12.10
CA THR A 212 16.92 0.88 -13.39
C THR A 212 17.80 -0.33 -13.22
N SER A 213 17.77 -1.22 -14.21
CA SER A 213 18.53 -2.46 -14.28
C SER A 213 18.99 -2.68 -15.71
N TRP A 214 20.04 -3.47 -15.90
CA TRP A 214 20.29 -4.07 -17.21
C TRP A 214 19.22 -5.14 -17.45
N PHE A 215 18.65 -5.21 -18.66
CA PHE A 215 17.66 -6.23 -18.98
C PHE A 215 18.23 -7.64 -18.75
N GLU A 216 17.51 -8.46 -17.99
CA GLU A 216 17.94 -9.80 -17.51
C GLU A 216 19.27 -9.81 -16.71
N GLY A 217 19.70 -8.64 -16.25
CA GLY A 217 21.00 -8.45 -15.62
C GLY A 217 20.91 -7.71 -14.30
N ASP A 218 22.01 -7.04 -13.97
CA ASP A 218 22.21 -6.47 -12.65
C ASP A 218 21.44 -5.14 -12.46
N PRO A 219 20.93 -4.87 -11.24
CA PRO A 219 20.39 -3.56 -10.89
C PRO A 219 21.48 -2.49 -11.00
N ILE A 220 21.08 -1.27 -11.38
CA ILE A 220 21.97 -0.13 -11.55
C ILE A 220 21.75 0.86 -10.41
N GLU A 221 20.50 1.31 -10.26
CA GLU A 221 20.10 2.23 -9.21
C GLU A 221 18.61 2.13 -8.88
N GLU A 222 18.27 2.52 -7.65
CA GLU A 222 16.91 2.56 -7.16
C GLU A 222 16.67 3.83 -6.34
N TYR A 223 15.55 4.52 -6.56
CA TYR A 223 15.10 5.67 -5.80
C TYR A 223 13.88 5.26 -4.99
N ARG A 224 13.91 5.53 -3.68
CA ARG A 224 12.82 5.22 -2.75
C ARG A 224 12.21 6.50 -2.18
N GLY A 225 10.90 6.60 -2.32
CA GLY A 225 10.17 7.84 -2.04
C GLY A 225 8.71 7.64 -1.73
N ARG A 226 7.99 8.75 -1.72
CA ARG A 226 6.54 8.84 -1.50
C ARG A 226 5.89 9.68 -2.59
N ILE A 227 4.61 9.43 -2.82
CA ILE A 227 3.79 10.23 -3.73
C ILE A 227 2.60 10.86 -3.01
N ARG A 228 2.11 11.99 -3.54
CA ARG A 228 0.83 12.60 -3.13
C ARG A 228 0.01 13.00 -4.34
N PRO A 229 -1.32 12.79 -4.30
CA PRO A 229 -2.17 13.13 -5.42
C PRO A 229 -2.22 14.65 -5.59
N LEU A 230 -2.03 15.10 -6.83
CA LEU A 230 -2.24 16.49 -7.25
C LEU A 230 -3.55 16.63 -8.01
N LYS A 231 -3.88 15.61 -8.82
CA LYS A 231 -5.10 15.52 -9.60
C LYS A 231 -5.49 14.06 -9.77
N ALA A 232 -6.77 13.75 -9.62
CA ALA A 232 -7.36 12.47 -9.98
C ALA A 232 -8.58 12.72 -10.87
N ASP A 233 -8.53 12.21 -12.09
CA ASP A 233 -9.60 12.24 -13.08
C ASP A 233 -9.93 10.79 -13.43
N TYR A 234 -10.85 10.22 -12.66
CA TYR A 234 -11.21 8.80 -12.74
C TYR A 234 -11.88 8.45 -14.07
N ASP A 235 -12.71 9.35 -14.60
CA ASP A 235 -13.44 9.15 -15.86
C ASP A 235 -12.50 9.01 -17.05
N ASN A 236 -11.40 9.77 -17.05
CA ASN A 236 -10.41 9.76 -18.12
C ASN A 236 -9.14 8.97 -17.75
N HIS A 237 -9.12 8.32 -16.59
CA HIS A 237 -7.96 7.62 -16.02
C HIS A 237 -6.66 8.44 -16.04
N VAL A 238 -6.75 9.74 -15.72
CA VAL A 238 -5.61 10.64 -15.63
C VAL A 238 -5.32 10.97 -14.17
N PHE A 239 -4.13 10.59 -13.72
CA PHE A 239 -3.66 10.82 -12.35
C PHE A 239 -2.35 11.59 -12.36
N GLU A 240 -2.27 12.65 -11.57
CA GLU A 240 -1.04 13.42 -11.37
C GLU A 240 -0.60 13.29 -9.93
N TYR A 241 0.69 13.04 -9.75
CA TYR A 241 1.29 12.87 -8.44
C TYR A 241 2.51 13.79 -8.30
N SER A 242 2.66 14.36 -7.12
CA SER A 242 3.96 14.84 -6.66
C SER A 242 4.74 13.68 -6.08
N TYR A 243 6.07 13.72 -6.17
CA TYR A 243 6.94 12.76 -5.51
C TYR A 243 8.01 13.46 -4.67
N VAL A 244 8.46 12.77 -3.63
CA VAL A 244 9.70 13.07 -2.91
C VAL A 244 10.46 11.76 -2.72
N PHE A 245 11.62 11.64 -3.36
CA PHE A 245 12.60 10.58 -3.13
C PHE A 245 13.60 11.03 -2.08
N PHE A 246 13.77 10.21 -1.05
CA PHE A 246 14.62 10.50 0.10
C PHE A 246 15.80 9.54 0.26
N GLU A 247 15.79 8.44 -0.48
CA GLU A 247 16.89 7.48 -0.53
C GLU A 247 17.17 7.09 -1.98
N ARG A 248 18.45 6.98 -2.31
CA ARG A 248 18.96 6.40 -3.55
C ARG A 248 19.89 5.25 -3.21
N LEU A 249 19.62 4.09 -3.78
CA LEU A 249 20.53 2.95 -3.77
C LEU A 249 21.29 2.91 -5.08
N HIS A 250 22.61 2.79 -4.99
CA HIS A 250 23.47 2.53 -6.15
C HIS A 250 24.13 1.16 -5.97
N TYR A 251 24.06 0.34 -7.00
CA TYR A 251 24.57 -1.03 -6.97
C TYR A 251 25.92 -1.10 -7.69
N SER A 252 26.95 -1.57 -6.98
CA SER A 252 28.26 -1.84 -7.57
C SER A 252 28.27 -3.20 -8.29
N GLN A 253 29.35 -3.49 -9.02
CA GLN A 253 29.52 -4.75 -9.77
C GLN A 253 29.49 -6.02 -8.92
N ASP A 254 29.63 -5.90 -7.59
CA ASP A 254 29.49 -7.00 -6.62
C ASP A 254 28.07 -7.10 -6.04
N MET A 255 27.10 -6.38 -6.62
CA MET A 255 25.67 -6.38 -6.24
C MET A 255 25.40 -5.82 -4.85
N MET A 256 26.38 -5.17 -4.23
CA MET A 256 26.19 -4.49 -2.96
C MET A 256 25.59 -3.11 -3.19
N ALA A 257 24.45 -2.85 -2.54
CA ALA A 257 23.82 -1.54 -2.57
C ALA A 257 24.53 -0.58 -1.60
N THR A 258 24.95 0.58 -2.10
CA THR A 258 25.27 1.74 -1.27
C THR A 258 24.06 2.66 -1.19
N SER A 259 23.64 3.01 0.02
CA SER A 259 22.52 3.94 0.27
C SER A 259 23.02 5.38 0.44
N GLU A 260 22.37 6.30 -0.27
CA GLU A 260 22.55 7.75 -0.20
C GLU A 260 21.23 8.41 0.21
N LYS A 261 21.28 9.27 1.23
CA LYS A 261 20.14 10.15 1.56
C LYS A 261 20.09 11.32 0.58
N ILE A 262 18.97 11.44 -0.12
CA ILE A 262 18.72 12.48 -1.12
C ILE A 262 17.47 13.30 -0.74
N ASN A 263 17.21 14.36 -1.48
CA ASN A 263 15.94 15.07 -1.42
C ASN A 263 15.58 15.53 -2.83
N LEU A 264 15.00 14.61 -3.59
CA LEU A 264 14.67 14.81 -4.98
C LEU A 264 13.15 14.86 -5.11
N ALA A 265 12.64 16.00 -5.56
CA ALA A 265 11.22 16.28 -5.62
C ALA A 265 10.81 16.72 -7.03
N GLY A 266 9.56 16.42 -7.37
CA GLY A 266 8.97 16.76 -8.65
C GLY A 266 7.56 16.22 -8.77
N SER A 267 7.09 16.08 -10.00
CA SER A 267 5.77 15.52 -10.27
C SER A 267 5.74 14.80 -11.61
N PHE A 268 4.79 13.89 -11.76
CA PHE A 268 4.51 13.17 -12.99
C PHE A 268 3.02 12.93 -13.17
N ARG A 269 2.61 12.65 -14.41
CA ARG A 269 1.27 12.21 -14.76
C ARG A 269 1.32 10.77 -15.24
N HIS A 270 0.38 9.95 -14.78
CA HIS A 270 0.07 8.63 -15.35
C HIS A 270 -1.30 8.72 -16.04
N THR A 271 -1.33 8.36 -17.32
CA THR A 271 -2.59 8.12 -18.05
C THR A 271 -2.69 6.62 -18.31
N SER A 272 -3.75 5.99 -17.78
CA SER A 272 -3.94 4.54 -17.94
C SER A 272 -4.37 4.19 -19.37
N ASP A 273 -3.86 3.06 -19.85
CA ASP A 273 -4.39 2.29 -20.97
C ASP A 273 -4.57 0.82 -20.49
N ASN A 274 -5.21 -0.02 -21.29
CA ASN A 274 -5.43 -1.44 -20.98
C ASN A 274 -4.12 -2.25 -20.80
N LEU A 275 -3.02 -1.76 -21.35
CA LEU A 275 -1.72 -2.46 -21.36
C LEU A 275 -0.72 -1.90 -20.35
N GLY A 276 -1.02 -0.75 -19.72
CA GLY A 276 -0.10 -0.08 -18.81
C GLY A 276 -0.38 1.41 -18.68
N TYR A 277 0.66 2.22 -18.54
CA TYR A 277 0.54 3.66 -18.30
C TYR A 277 1.48 4.47 -19.17
N LEU A 278 0.95 5.57 -19.72
CA LEU A 278 1.77 6.64 -20.26
C LEU A 278 2.24 7.54 -19.11
N VAL A 279 3.53 7.51 -18.82
CA VAL A 279 4.20 8.27 -17.76
C VAL A 279 4.80 9.54 -18.35
N THR A 280 4.38 10.70 -17.84
CA THR A 280 4.87 12.01 -18.30
C THR A 280 5.46 12.79 -17.12
N PRO A 281 6.78 13.05 -17.09
CA PRO A 281 7.38 13.97 -16.13
C PRO A 281 6.76 15.37 -16.29
N LEU A 282 6.31 15.98 -15.19
CA LEU A 282 5.73 17.33 -15.18
C LEU A 282 6.68 18.34 -14.55
N SER A 283 7.46 17.94 -13.55
CA SER A 283 8.47 18.75 -12.89
C SER A 283 9.53 17.90 -12.20
N GLY A 284 10.63 18.55 -11.79
CA GLY A 284 11.74 17.89 -11.11
C GLY A 284 12.79 17.31 -12.07
N PRO A 285 13.85 16.71 -11.51
CA PRO A 285 15.01 16.28 -12.29
C PRO A 285 14.91 14.85 -12.87
N LEU A 286 13.98 14.01 -12.39
CA LEU A 286 13.80 12.66 -12.93
C LEU A 286 12.94 12.68 -14.18
N THR A 287 13.42 12.03 -15.24
CA THR A 287 12.69 11.87 -16.51
C THR A 287 11.93 10.55 -16.60
N PHE A 288 12.12 9.63 -15.64
CA PHE A 288 11.54 8.28 -15.70
C PHE A 288 11.85 7.57 -17.03
N GLY A 289 13.06 7.76 -17.55
CA GLY A 289 13.51 7.19 -18.82
C GLY A 289 12.98 7.90 -20.07
N ALA A 290 12.20 8.98 -19.92
CA ALA A 290 11.81 9.83 -21.03
C ALA A 290 13.02 10.52 -21.65
N GLN A 291 13.10 10.49 -22.98
CA GLN A 291 14.00 11.32 -23.76
C GLN A 291 13.35 12.71 -23.92
N ASP A 292 14.13 13.78 -23.73
CA ASP A 292 13.68 15.18 -23.74
C ASP A 292 12.52 15.47 -22.75
N THR A 293 11.57 16.36 -23.10
CA THR A 293 10.36 16.67 -22.33
C THR A 293 9.18 15.75 -22.68
N GLY A 294 9.48 14.51 -23.10
CA GLY A 294 8.50 13.55 -23.60
C GLY A 294 7.81 12.73 -22.51
N SER A 295 6.98 11.79 -22.97
CA SER A 295 6.31 10.77 -22.16
C SER A 295 6.79 9.39 -22.56
N VAL A 296 6.77 8.42 -21.64
CA VAL A 296 7.14 7.03 -21.93
C VAL A 296 5.98 6.11 -21.57
N PHE A 297 5.73 5.13 -22.43
CA PHE A 297 4.77 4.09 -22.15
C PHE A 297 5.44 2.96 -21.34
N TYR A 298 4.91 2.69 -20.16
CA TYR A 298 5.28 1.57 -19.32
C TYR A 298 4.19 0.51 -19.41
N GLU A 299 4.59 -0.73 -19.67
CA GLU A 299 3.69 -1.89 -19.68
C GLU A 299 3.59 -2.49 -18.28
N TYR A 300 2.47 -3.14 -17.96
CA TYR A 300 2.40 -3.97 -16.76
C TYR A 300 3.45 -5.08 -16.83
N THR A 301 4.28 -5.21 -15.80
CA THR A 301 5.41 -6.16 -15.82
C THR A 301 4.94 -7.61 -15.98
N TYR A 302 3.82 -7.99 -15.34
CA TYR A 302 3.26 -9.33 -15.50
C TYR A 302 2.81 -9.65 -16.94
N LEU A 303 2.43 -8.66 -17.75
CA LEU A 303 2.08 -8.87 -19.16
C LEU A 303 3.33 -9.13 -20.00
N ARG A 304 4.43 -8.43 -19.70
CA ARG A 304 5.71 -8.59 -20.39
C ARG A 304 6.32 -9.98 -20.13
N ASP A 305 6.20 -10.46 -18.90
CA ASP A 305 6.81 -11.72 -18.47
C ASP A 305 5.97 -12.96 -18.87
N MET A 306 4.81 -12.77 -19.52
CA MET A 306 4.07 -13.88 -20.11
C MET A 306 4.82 -14.47 -21.32
N PRO A 307 4.86 -15.80 -21.49
CA PRO A 307 5.38 -16.40 -22.71
C PRO A 307 4.57 -15.89 -23.91
N GLN A 308 5.19 -15.17 -24.83
CA GLN A 308 4.51 -14.84 -26.08
C GLN A 308 4.26 -16.15 -26.82
N SER A 309 3.00 -16.52 -26.99
CA SER A 309 2.65 -17.64 -27.86
C SER A 309 3.05 -17.26 -29.27
N ASP A 310 4.07 -17.91 -29.83
CA ASP A 310 4.33 -17.91 -31.27
C ASP A 310 3.11 -18.52 -31.96
N SER A 311 2.09 -17.71 -32.25
CA SER A 311 1.16 -18.01 -33.33
C SER A 311 1.87 -17.68 -34.63
N GLY A 312 2.86 -18.50 -34.98
CA GLY A 312 3.36 -18.60 -36.33
C GLY A 312 2.23 -19.12 -37.21
N GLU A 313 1.47 -18.20 -37.80
CA GLU A 313 0.79 -18.49 -39.06
C GLU A 313 1.87 -18.68 -40.12
N GLU A 314 2.40 -19.90 -40.22
CA GLU A 314 2.90 -20.39 -41.51
C GLU A 314 1.67 -20.69 -42.37
N ALA A 315 1.25 -19.70 -43.14
CA ALA A 315 0.39 -19.93 -44.28
C ALA A 315 1.21 -20.63 -45.38
N GLU A 316 1.01 -21.94 -45.54
CA GLU A 316 1.22 -22.64 -46.82
C GLU A 316 0.04 -22.43 -47.77
#